data_AF-A0A497WTK3-F1
#
_entry.id   AF-A0A497WTK3-F1
#
_cell.length_a   1.000
_cell.length_b   1.000
_cell.length_c   1.000
_cell.angle_alpha   90.00
_cell.angle_beta   90.00
_cell.angle_gamma   90.00
#
_symmetry.space_group_name_H-M   'P 1'
#
loop_
_entity.id
_entity.type
_entity.pdbx_description
1 polymer ?
#
loop_
_entity_poly.entity_id
_entity_poly.type
_entity_poly.pdbx_seq_one_letter_code
_entity_poly.pdbx_strand_id
1 'polypeptide(L)'
;MLDRPAIDSIATADDITKLDLSDSSLTTDAIMLLGFQRTKQIGRKARLSWMNGNPAPLQAEAETRRREIFEGALLEIYQEYVPLRDQLKALKIAPKRVIDIGCGQAINDLFLHRDFKPHFTLVDIEHTPDQYHQWSNQGSGYASLDNAKALLHANGVAKSKAVTINPRKTPDALEGLTGDLVTSLYSCGFHYPVDEYVPLFDRVIEAGGAVCLDLRNNYTANHPDSAARLLDGRTMTTVYEDTKSKRVLVRKS
;
A
#
# COMPACT_ATOMS: atom_id res chain seq x y z
N MET A 1 -0.47 -13.89 17.75
CA MET A 1 -0.22 -12.75 16.85
C MET A 1 0.88 -13.16 15.91
N LEU A 2 0.74 -12.92 14.60
CA LEU A 2 1.73 -13.34 13.62
C LEU A 2 2.95 -12.40 13.65
N ASP A 3 4.15 -12.96 13.53
CA ASP A 3 5.41 -12.23 13.39
C ASP A 3 5.93 -12.30 11.93
N ARG A 4 6.99 -11.55 11.60
CA ARG A 4 7.50 -11.48 10.22
C ARG A 4 7.88 -12.85 9.62
N PRO A 5 8.60 -13.76 10.31
CA PRO A 5 8.87 -15.09 9.80
C PRO A 5 7.60 -15.91 9.51
N ALA A 6 6.58 -15.81 10.37
CA ALA A 6 5.30 -16.46 10.10
C ALA A 6 4.66 -15.89 8.83
N ILE A 7 4.62 -14.56 8.68
CA ILE A 7 4.08 -13.88 7.47
C ILE A 7 4.80 -14.34 6.20
N ASP A 8 6.14 -14.34 6.21
CA ASP A 8 6.96 -14.70 5.04
C ASP A 8 6.82 -16.18 4.63
N SER A 9 6.13 -17.02 5.42
CA SER A 9 5.87 -18.43 5.13
C SER A 9 4.41 -18.75 4.73
N ILE A 10 3.51 -17.77 4.77
CA ILE A 10 2.06 -17.97 4.50
C ILE A 10 1.77 -18.41 3.07
N ALA A 11 2.58 -17.97 2.12
CA ALA A 11 2.39 -18.24 0.70
C ALA A 11 3.74 -18.47 0.03
N THR A 12 3.69 -19.17 -1.10
CA THR A 12 4.84 -19.55 -1.92
C THR A 12 4.76 -18.90 -3.30
N ALA A 13 5.85 -18.95 -4.05
CA ALA A 13 5.86 -18.52 -5.46
C ALA A 13 4.83 -19.30 -6.31
N ASP A 14 4.63 -20.59 -6.03
CA ASP A 14 3.62 -21.41 -6.71
C ASP A 14 2.20 -20.89 -6.47
N ASP A 15 1.91 -20.37 -5.28
CA ASP A 15 0.62 -19.77 -4.97
C ASP A 15 0.38 -18.51 -5.80
N ILE A 16 1.42 -17.69 -5.99
CA ILE A 16 1.37 -16.48 -6.85
C ILE A 16 1.18 -16.84 -8.32
N THR A 17 1.91 -17.83 -8.81
CA THR A 17 1.76 -18.31 -10.20
C THR A 17 0.33 -18.75 -10.49
N LYS A 18 -0.33 -19.45 -9.54
CA LYS A 18 -1.74 -19.87 -9.67
C LYS A 18 -2.73 -18.72 -9.66
N LEU A 19 -2.35 -17.52 -9.20
CA LEU A 19 -3.23 -16.35 -9.27
C LEU A 19 -3.36 -15.81 -10.69
N ASP A 20 -2.39 -16.12 -11.57
CA ASP A 20 -2.36 -15.74 -12.99
C ASP A 20 -2.54 -14.22 -13.19
N LEU A 21 -1.81 -13.42 -12.39
CA LEU A 21 -1.84 -11.96 -12.47
C LEU A 21 -0.88 -11.47 -13.57
N SER A 22 -1.39 -10.54 -14.39
CA SER A 22 -0.68 -9.98 -15.53
C SER A 22 -0.03 -8.65 -15.17
N ASP A 23 1.24 -8.48 -15.53
CA ASP A 23 1.97 -7.19 -15.52
C ASP A 23 1.99 -6.51 -16.89
N SER A 24 1.27 -7.03 -17.89
CA SER A 24 1.36 -6.58 -19.28
C SER A 24 1.06 -5.09 -19.51
N SER A 25 0.30 -4.47 -18.62
CA SER A 25 -0.01 -3.04 -18.67
C SER A 25 1.02 -2.14 -17.97
N LEU A 26 1.96 -2.71 -17.22
CA LEU A 26 3.01 -1.95 -16.55
C LEU A 26 4.13 -1.60 -17.52
N THR A 27 4.54 -0.35 -17.53
CA THR A 27 5.78 0.08 -18.18
C THR A 27 7.01 -0.48 -17.45
N THR A 28 8.17 -0.49 -18.12
CA THR A 28 9.45 -0.81 -17.45
C THR A 28 9.70 0.12 -16.26
N ASP A 29 9.37 1.42 -16.40
CA ASP A 29 9.49 2.38 -15.30
C ASP A 29 8.59 2.01 -14.11
N ALA A 30 7.37 1.53 -14.35
CA ALA A 30 6.51 1.08 -13.26
C ALA A 30 7.06 -0.17 -12.54
N ILE A 31 7.71 -1.09 -13.27
CA ILE A 31 8.40 -2.24 -12.68
C ILE A 31 9.63 -1.78 -11.88
N MET A 32 10.37 -0.80 -12.39
CA MET A 32 11.49 -0.17 -11.70
C MET A 32 11.04 0.45 -10.36
N LEU A 33 9.95 1.22 -10.38
CA LEU A 33 9.35 1.81 -9.18
C LEU A 33 8.80 0.74 -8.22
N LEU A 34 8.18 -0.32 -8.73
CA LEU A 34 7.71 -1.45 -7.91
C LEU A 34 8.88 -2.13 -7.19
N GLY A 35 9.98 -2.37 -7.89
CA GLY A 35 11.21 -2.89 -7.30
C GLY A 35 11.77 -1.95 -6.23
N PHE A 36 11.70 -0.63 -6.44
CA PHE A 36 12.11 0.35 -5.43
C PHE A 36 11.19 0.35 -4.21
N GLN A 37 9.88 0.17 -4.39
CA GLN A 37 8.89 -0.02 -3.31
C GLN A 37 9.13 -1.32 -2.54
N ARG A 38 9.61 -2.36 -3.22
CA ARG A 38 9.86 -3.70 -2.65
C ARG A 38 11.33 -4.06 -2.78
N THR A 39 12.14 -3.38 -1.96
CA THR A 39 13.61 -3.40 -2.08
C THR A 39 14.28 -4.78 -1.98
N LYS A 40 13.59 -5.83 -1.52
CA LYS A 40 14.11 -7.22 -1.57
C LYS A 40 14.20 -7.76 -3.00
N GLN A 41 13.43 -7.19 -3.93
CA GLN A 41 13.34 -7.65 -5.31
C GLN A 41 14.44 -7.08 -6.22
N ILE A 42 15.19 -6.09 -5.75
CA ILE A 42 16.22 -5.39 -6.51
C ILE A 42 17.58 -5.44 -5.82
N GLY A 43 18.65 -5.30 -6.59
CA GLY A 43 19.99 -5.25 -6.06
C GLY A 43 20.21 -4.01 -5.19
N ARG A 44 20.95 -4.16 -4.08
CA ARG A 44 21.37 -3.03 -3.21
C ARG A 44 22.07 -1.94 -4.02
N LYS A 45 22.90 -2.31 -5.00
CA LYS A 45 23.61 -1.36 -5.89
C LYS A 45 22.64 -0.53 -6.73
N ALA A 46 21.64 -1.17 -7.34
CA ALA A 46 20.63 -0.46 -8.14
C ALA A 46 19.80 0.49 -7.27
N ARG A 47 19.34 0.03 -6.11
CA ARG A 47 18.63 0.88 -5.14
C ARG A 47 19.43 2.12 -4.73
N LEU A 48 20.70 1.94 -4.35
CA LEU A 48 21.55 3.07 -3.94
C LEU A 48 21.86 4.02 -5.10
N SER A 49 22.03 3.49 -6.32
CA SER A 49 22.21 4.32 -7.51
C SER A 49 21.00 5.22 -7.77
N TRP A 50 19.80 4.65 -7.69
CA TRP A 50 18.54 5.39 -7.84
C TRP A 50 18.43 6.53 -6.82
N MET A 51 18.69 6.24 -5.54
CA MET A 51 18.67 7.25 -4.47
C MET A 51 19.70 8.38 -4.67
N ASN A 52 20.75 8.12 -5.44
CA ASN A 52 21.77 9.11 -5.81
C ASN A 52 21.48 9.79 -7.15
N GLY A 53 20.26 9.65 -7.70
CA GLY A 53 19.83 10.29 -8.93
C GLY A 53 20.27 9.59 -10.22
N ASN A 54 20.83 8.37 -10.16
CA ASN A 54 21.20 7.60 -11.34
C ASN A 54 20.26 6.39 -11.52
N PRO A 55 19.31 6.46 -12.47
CA PRO A 55 18.31 5.42 -12.65
C PRO A 55 18.81 4.19 -13.42
N ALA A 56 19.90 4.32 -14.19
CA ALA A 56 20.29 3.32 -15.18
C ALA A 56 20.47 1.89 -14.61
N PRO A 57 21.09 1.68 -13.42
CA PRO A 57 21.21 0.33 -12.88
C PRO A 57 19.87 -0.31 -12.50
N LEU A 58 18.92 0.49 -12.00
CA LEU A 58 17.60 -0.02 -11.63
C LEU A 58 16.74 -0.28 -12.87
N GLN A 59 16.84 0.58 -13.88
CA GLN A 59 16.23 0.34 -15.18
C GLN A 59 16.73 -0.96 -15.82
N ALA A 60 18.05 -1.21 -15.82
CA ALA A 60 18.62 -2.44 -16.37
C ALA A 60 18.12 -3.70 -15.64
N GLU A 61 17.96 -3.64 -14.30
CA GLU A 61 17.34 -4.72 -13.54
C GLU A 61 15.86 -4.90 -13.92
N ALA A 62 15.09 -3.82 -14.05
CA ALA A 62 13.68 -3.88 -14.45
C ALA A 62 13.48 -4.45 -15.85
N GLU A 63 14.38 -4.17 -16.79
CA GLU A 63 14.36 -4.72 -18.15
C GLU A 63 14.70 -6.22 -18.17
N THR A 64 15.73 -6.62 -17.40
CA THR A 64 16.24 -8.00 -17.42
C THR A 64 15.44 -8.95 -16.53
N ARG A 65 15.02 -8.47 -15.37
CA ARG A 65 14.40 -9.26 -14.29
C ARG A 65 12.94 -8.88 -14.07
N ARG A 66 12.28 -8.34 -15.10
CA ARG A 66 10.90 -7.83 -15.04
C ARG A 66 9.94 -8.76 -14.30
N ARG A 67 9.88 -10.01 -14.74
CA ARG A 67 8.94 -11.00 -14.21
C ARG A 67 9.28 -11.39 -12.77
N GLU A 68 10.56 -11.57 -12.48
CA GLU A 68 11.05 -11.88 -11.13
C GLU A 68 10.71 -10.76 -10.14
N ILE A 69 10.92 -9.49 -10.52
CA ILE A 69 10.59 -8.33 -9.68
C ILE A 69 9.08 -8.28 -9.42
N PHE A 70 8.27 -8.47 -10.46
CA PHE A 70 6.82 -8.43 -10.34
C PHE A 70 6.28 -9.57 -9.47
N GLU A 71 6.66 -10.82 -9.73
CA GLU A 71 6.21 -11.98 -8.97
C GLU A 71 6.71 -11.97 -7.53
N GLY A 72 7.94 -11.53 -7.31
CA GLY A 72 8.49 -11.37 -5.96
C GLY A 72 7.75 -10.28 -5.17
N ALA A 73 7.42 -9.16 -5.81
CA ALA A 73 6.60 -8.12 -5.18
C ALA A 73 5.16 -8.61 -4.89
N LEU A 74 4.57 -9.38 -5.81
CA LEU A 74 3.28 -10.04 -5.58
C LEU A 74 3.33 -10.96 -4.38
N LEU A 75 4.38 -11.78 -4.25
CA LEU A 75 4.55 -12.71 -3.14
C LEU A 75 4.60 -11.98 -1.80
N GLU A 76 5.50 -11.00 -1.67
CA GLU A 76 5.65 -10.24 -0.43
C GLU A 76 4.34 -9.56 -0.03
N ILE A 77 3.65 -8.94 -0.98
CA ILE A 77 2.40 -8.22 -0.70
C ILE A 77 1.26 -9.18 -0.40
N TYR A 78 1.20 -10.34 -1.07
CA TYR A 78 0.18 -11.34 -0.82
C TYR A 78 0.32 -11.95 0.59
N GLN A 79 1.54 -12.24 1.02
CA GLN A 79 1.84 -12.70 2.38
C GLN A 79 1.37 -11.69 3.43
N GLU A 80 1.58 -10.39 3.18
CA GLU A 80 1.13 -9.29 4.04
C GLU A 80 -0.40 -9.07 3.98
N TYR A 81 -1.02 -9.40 2.85
CA TYR A 81 -2.45 -9.25 2.60
C TYR A 81 -3.29 -10.36 3.24
N VAL A 82 -2.84 -11.60 3.25
CA VAL A 82 -3.60 -12.75 3.78
C VAL A 82 -4.11 -12.52 5.22
N PRO A 83 -3.28 -12.08 6.19
CA PRO A 83 -3.75 -11.74 7.52
C PRO A 83 -4.81 -10.63 7.55
N LEU A 84 -4.67 -9.62 6.68
CA LEU A 84 -5.65 -8.53 6.55
C LEU A 84 -6.99 -9.09 6.05
N ARG A 85 -6.97 -9.89 4.98
CA ARG A 85 -8.16 -10.56 4.45
C ARG A 85 -8.88 -11.37 5.52
N ASP A 86 -8.13 -12.17 6.28
CA ASP A 86 -8.69 -13.05 7.30
C ASP A 86 -9.30 -12.24 8.45
N GLN A 87 -8.66 -11.13 8.84
CA GLN A 87 -9.19 -10.21 9.84
C GLN A 87 -10.46 -9.50 9.36
N LEU A 88 -10.51 -9.04 8.09
CA LEU A 88 -11.71 -8.44 7.50
C LEU A 88 -12.87 -9.45 7.50
N LYS A 89 -12.61 -10.70 7.09
CA LYS A 89 -13.61 -11.78 7.11
C LYS A 89 -14.09 -12.10 8.52
N ALA A 90 -13.19 -12.22 9.50
CA ALA A 90 -13.53 -12.48 10.89
C ALA A 90 -14.42 -11.39 11.50
N LEU A 91 -14.16 -10.13 11.14
CA LEU A 91 -14.96 -8.97 11.57
C LEU A 91 -16.21 -8.75 10.71
N LYS A 92 -16.46 -9.60 9.71
CA LYS A 92 -17.57 -9.50 8.75
C LYS A 92 -17.57 -8.17 7.99
N ILE A 93 -16.38 -7.62 7.71
CA ILE A 93 -16.18 -6.44 6.88
C ILE A 93 -15.98 -6.93 5.44
N ALA A 94 -16.87 -6.53 4.55
CA ALA A 94 -16.78 -6.77 3.11
C ALA A 94 -16.69 -5.41 2.40
N PRO A 95 -15.47 -4.88 2.18
CA PRO A 95 -15.29 -3.54 1.64
C PRO A 95 -15.98 -3.39 0.29
N LYS A 96 -16.76 -2.33 0.12
CA LYS A 96 -17.40 -1.94 -1.14
C LYS A 96 -16.72 -0.73 -1.76
N ARG A 97 -16.07 0.11 -0.94
CA ARG A 97 -15.37 1.33 -1.35
C ARG A 97 -14.08 1.48 -0.55
N VAL A 98 -12.98 1.19 -1.23
CA VAL A 98 -11.62 1.27 -0.69
C VAL A 98 -10.98 2.59 -1.12
N ILE A 99 -10.40 3.30 -0.17
CA ILE A 99 -9.50 4.43 -0.42
C ILE A 99 -8.09 3.97 -0.06
N ASP A 100 -7.19 3.84 -1.03
CA ASP A 100 -5.82 3.39 -0.79
C ASP A 100 -4.83 4.57 -0.87
N ILE A 101 -4.19 4.90 0.25
CA ILE A 101 -3.31 6.06 0.42
C ILE A 101 -1.85 5.63 0.33
N GLY A 102 -1.15 6.19 -0.66
CA GLY A 102 0.16 5.72 -1.10
C GLY A 102 0.05 4.34 -1.73
N CYS A 103 -0.86 4.19 -2.70
CA CYS A 103 -1.17 2.92 -3.33
C CYS A 103 -0.01 2.32 -4.12
N GLY A 104 1.05 3.10 -4.40
CA GLY A 104 2.16 2.63 -5.22
C GLY A 104 1.67 2.19 -6.59
N GLN A 105 1.97 0.94 -6.97
CA GLN A 105 1.46 0.32 -8.21
C GLN A 105 0.14 -0.48 -8.03
N ALA A 106 -0.59 -0.30 -6.92
CA ALA A 106 -1.87 -0.95 -6.61
C ALA A 106 -1.85 -2.49 -6.55
N ILE A 107 -0.71 -3.08 -6.14
CA ILE A 107 -0.58 -4.54 -6.06
C ILE A 107 -1.50 -5.13 -4.98
N ASN A 108 -1.61 -4.49 -3.82
CA ASN A 108 -2.50 -4.95 -2.75
C ASN A 108 -3.98 -4.94 -3.20
N ASP A 109 -4.36 -3.94 -4.00
CA ASP A 109 -5.70 -3.78 -4.54
C ASP A 109 -6.09 -4.91 -5.50
N LEU A 110 -5.15 -5.56 -6.17
CA LEU A 110 -5.42 -6.78 -6.94
C LEU A 110 -6.01 -7.89 -6.06
N PHE A 111 -5.45 -8.07 -4.86
CA PHE A 111 -5.91 -9.09 -3.94
C PHE A 111 -7.24 -8.71 -3.29
N LEU A 112 -7.40 -7.44 -2.88
CA LEU A 112 -8.70 -6.93 -2.44
C LEU A 112 -9.78 -7.07 -3.52
N HIS A 113 -9.44 -6.84 -4.78
CA HIS A 113 -10.37 -7.02 -5.89
C HIS A 113 -10.82 -8.48 -6.01
N ARG A 114 -9.88 -9.42 -5.91
CA ARG A 114 -10.17 -10.85 -6.03
C ARG A 114 -11.12 -11.35 -4.95
N ASP A 115 -10.96 -10.89 -3.70
CA ASP A 115 -11.80 -11.31 -2.58
C ASP A 115 -13.12 -10.53 -2.46
N PHE A 116 -13.12 -9.22 -2.71
CA PHE A 116 -14.24 -8.32 -2.33
C PHE A 116 -14.81 -7.49 -3.48
N LYS A 117 -14.11 -7.33 -4.59
CA LYS A 117 -14.52 -6.55 -5.78
C LYS A 117 -15.02 -5.11 -5.48
N PRO A 118 -14.32 -4.32 -4.63
CA PRO A 118 -14.75 -2.98 -4.26
C PRO A 118 -14.59 -1.98 -5.42
N HIS A 119 -15.05 -0.75 -5.19
CA HIS A 119 -14.60 0.43 -5.94
C HIS A 119 -13.36 0.99 -5.26
N PHE A 120 -12.35 1.35 -6.05
CA PHE A 120 -11.08 1.88 -5.57
C PHE A 120 -10.97 3.38 -5.84
N THR A 121 -10.55 4.11 -4.83
CA THR A 121 -9.95 5.44 -4.95
C THR A 121 -8.48 5.32 -4.60
N LEU A 122 -7.63 5.37 -5.62
CA LEU A 122 -6.18 5.26 -5.49
C LEU A 122 -5.58 6.65 -5.29
N VAL A 123 -4.92 6.88 -4.16
CA VAL A 123 -4.35 8.19 -3.80
C VAL A 123 -2.84 8.08 -3.70
N ASP A 124 -2.11 8.85 -4.50
CA ASP A 124 -0.64 8.89 -4.44
C ASP A 124 -0.10 10.24 -4.92
N ILE A 125 1.05 10.66 -4.40
CA ILE A 125 1.73 11.88 -4.84
C ILE A 125 2.59 11.67 -6.09
N GLU A 126 2.81 10.41 -6.49
CA GLU A 126 3.53 9.89 -7.67
C GLU A 126 5.02 10.21 -7.72
N HIS A 127 5.39 11.48 -7.53
CA HIS A 127 6.77 11.95 -7.67
C HIS A 127 7.13 13.02 -6.63
N THR A 128 8.33 12.88 -6.07
CA THR A 128 9.07 13.93 -5.35
C THR A 128 10.47 14.08 -5.96
N PRO A 129 11.07 15.29 -5.92
CA PRO A 129 12.46 15.47 -6.31
C PRO A 129 13.43 14.59 -5.50
N ASP A 130 13.24 14.57 -4.18
CA ASP A 130 13.98 13.69 -3.29
C ASP A 130 13.22 12.39 -3.09
N GLN A 131 13.87 11.27 -3.39
CA GLN A 131 13.28 9.94 -3.24
C GLN A 131 14.05 9.11 -2.22
N TYR A 132 13.34 8.68 -1.19
CA TYR A 132 13.90 7.92 -0.08
C TYR A 132 12.94 6.83 0.39
N HIS A 133 13.52 5.75 0.92
CA HIS A 133 12.79 4.59 1.44
C HIS A 133 12.75 4.55 2.98
N GLN A 134 13.39 5.49 3.67
CA GLN A 134 13.38 5.52 5.13
C GLN A 134 12.28 6.43 5.67
N TRP A 135 12.16 6.50 6.99
CA TRP A 135 11.27 7.46 7.64
C TRP A 135 11.67 8.90 7.29
N SER A 136 10.69 9.76 7.09
CA SER A 136 10.82 11.21 6.93
C SER A 136 9.57 11.90 7.47
N ASN A 137 9.64 13.21 7.73
CA ASN A 137 8.47 13.99 8.10
C ASN A 137 7.57 14.31 6.89
N GLN A 138 8.00 13.97 5.68
CA GLN A 138 7.23 14.15 4.45
C GLN A 138 7.14 12.84 3.68
N GLY A 139 6.13 12.71 2.82
CA GLY A 139 6.02 11.60 1.88
C GLY A 139 7.00 11.73 0.72
N SER A 140 7.53 10.59 0.25
CA SER A 140 8.34 10.47 -0.96
C SER A 140 7.52 9.81 -2.07
N GLY A 141 7.46 10.42 -3.25
CA GLY A 141 6.70 9.93 -4.40
C GLY A 141 7.58 9.14 -5.36
N TYR A 142 7.25 7.88 -5.56
CA TYR A 142 7.84 6.99 -6.57
C TYR A 142 6.81 5.96 -7.05
N ALA A 143 5.73 6.45 -7.64
CA ALA A 143 4.61 5.66 -8.15
C ALA A 143 4.07 6.25 -9.46
N SER A 144 3.17 5.52 -10.12
CA SER A 144 2.43 6.04 -11.27
C SER A 144 0.98 5.61 -11.13
N LEU A 145 0.09 6.58 -10.91
CA LEU A 145 -1.35 6.30 -10.75
C LEU A 145 -1.95 5.72 -12.04
N ASP A 146 -1.45 6.16 -13.20
CA ASP A 146 -1.86 5.61 -14.49
C ASP A 146 -1.49 4.14 -14.64
N ASN A 147 -0.25 3.76 -14.27
CA ASN A 147 0.17 2.35 -14.30
C ASN A 147 -0.58 1.51 -13.25
N ALA A 148 -0.78 2.04 -12.03
CA ALA A 148 -1.55 1.39 -10.98
C ALA A 148 -2.99 1.08 -11.45
N LYS A 149 -3.67 2.07 -12.04
CA LYS A 149 -5.00 1.91 -12.62
C LYS A 149 -5.01 0.95 -13.81
N ALA A 150 -4.02 1.03 -14.69
CA ALA A 150 -3.89 0.13 -15.83
C ALA A 150 -3.65 -1.33 -15.40
N LEU A 151 -2.91 -1.55 -14.31
CA LEU A 151 -2.70 -2.87 -13.72
C LEU A 151 -4.00 -3.46 -13.21
N LEU A 152 -4.79 -2.68 -12.46
CA LEU A 152 -6.11 -3.11 -11.99
C LEU A 152 -7.01 -3.53 -13.16
N HIS A 153 -7.05 -2.73 -14.23
CA HIS A 153 -7.87 -3.05 -15.41
C HIS A 153 -7.40 -4.29 -16.16
N ALA A 154 -6.08 -4.46 -16.33
CA ALA A 154 -5.52 -5.65 -16.95
C ALA A 154 -5.85 -6.94 -16.18
N ASN A 155 -6.15 -6.82 -14.89
CA ASN A 155 -6.49 -7.93 -13.99
C ASN A 155 -7.97 -7.97 -13.60
N GLY A 156 -8.86 -7.38 -14.42
CA GLY A 156 -10.31 -7.60 -14.33
C GLY A 156 -11.11 -6.56 -13.55
N VAL A 157 -10.49 -5.52 -13.00
CA VAL A 157 -11.22 -4.39 -12.40
C VAL A 157 -11.91 -3.59 -13.51
N ALA A 158 -13.23 -3.40 -13.40
CA ALA A 158 -13.98 -2.59 -14.37
C ALA A 158 -13.49 -1.13 -14.39
N LYS A 159 -13.50 -0.48 -15.57
CA LYS A 159 -13.08 0.93 -15.75
C LYS A 159 -13.80 1.91 -14.81
N SER A 160 -15.07 1.67 -14.53
CA SER A 160 -15.90 2.48 -13.62
C SER A 160 -15.59 2.27 -12.13
N LYS A 161 -14.77 1.27 -11.78
CA LYS A 161 -14.46 0.89 -10.39
C LYS A 161 -13.10 1.34 -9.90
N ALA A 162 -12.33 2.09 -10.67
CA ALA A 162 -11.04 2.63 -10.23
C ALA A 162 -10.89 4.10 -10.64
N VAL A 163 -10.78 4.96 -9.63
CA VAL A 163 -10.45 6.38 -9.80
C VAL A 163 -9.11 6.67 -9.12
N THR A 164 -8.40 7.67 -9.62
CA THR A 164 -7.07 8.05 -9.15
C THR A 164 -7.08 9.51 -8.72
N ILE A 165 -6.37 9.82 -7.64
CA ILE A 165 -6.24 11.18 -7.11
C ILE A 165 -4.78 11.44 -6.78
N ASN A 166 -4.21 12.48 -7.39
CA ASN A 166 -2.96 13.04 -6.93
C ASN A 166 -3.25 14.34 -6.17
N PRO A 167 -3.16 14.36 -4.83
CA PRO A 167 -3.54 15.53 -4.05
C PRO A 167 -2.65 16.75 -4.27
N ARG A 168 -1.46 16.59 -4.88
CA ARG A 168 -0.62 17.72 -5.29
C ARG A 168 -1.08 18.37 -6.58
N LYS A 169 -1.78 17.63 -7.44
CA LYS A 169 -2.34 18.13 -8.71
C LYS A 169 -3.77 18.63 -8.51
N THR A 170 -4.53 17.95 -7.66
CA THR A 170 -5.96 18.22 -7.40
C THR A 170 -6.25 18.11 -5.90
N PRO A 171 -5.87 19.11 -5.09
CA PRO A 171 -6.01 19.05 -3.63
C PRO A 171 -7.48 18.87 -3.17
N ASP A 172 -8.41 19.54 -3.85
CA ASP A 172 -9.83 19.50 -3.52
C ASP A 172 -10.50 18.17 -3.91
N ALA A 173 -9.82 17.29 -4.67
CA ALA A 173 -10.37 16.00 -5.06
C ALA A 173 -10.54 15.03 -3.87
N LEU A 174 -9.93 15.34 -2.72
CA LEU A 174 -10.14 14.59 -1.47
C LEU A 174 -11.42 15.00 -0.74
N GLU A 175 -12.08 16.08 -1.15
CA GLU A 175 -13.34 16.53 -0.56
C GLU A 175 -14.50 15.63 -0.99
N GLY A 176 -15.41 15.32 -0.05
CA GLY A 176 -16.58 14.49 -0.31
C GLY A 176 -16.30 12.99 -0.50
N LEU A 177 -15.04 12.54 -0.42
CA LEU A 177 -14.71 11.12 -0.45
C LEU A 177 -15.34 10.39 0.73
N THR A 178 -15.88 9.20 0.46
CA THR A 178 -16.43 8.29 1.47
C THR A 178 -16.08 6.85 1.14
N GLY A 179 -15.69 6.09 2.15
CA GLY A 179 -15.27 4.69 2.02
C GLY A 179 -15.58 3.86 3.27
N ASP A 180 -15.68 2.55 3.09
CA ASP A 180 -15.84 1.59 4.19
C ASP A 180 -14.51 0.90 4.58
N LEU A 181 -13.47 1.10 3.78
CA LEU A 181 -12.09 0.77 4.12
C LEU A 181 -11.14 1.86 3.60
N VAL A 182 -10.24 2.34 4.45
CA VAL A 182 -9.03 3.06 4.04
C VAL A 182 -7.85 2.13 4.25
N THR A 183 -6.96 2.03 3.28
CA THR A 183 -5.66 1.37 3.42
C THR A 183 -4.54 2.38 3.31
N SER A 184 -3.46 2.16 4.07
CA SER A 184 -2.19 2.86 3.95
C SER A 184 -1.07 1.91 4.35
N LEU A 185 -0.75 1.00 3.44
CA LEU A 185 0.17 -0.12 3.70
C LEU A 185 1.61 0.30 3.38
N TYR A 186 2.49 0.24 4.37
CA TYR A 186 3.86 0.78 4.31
C TYR A 186 3.92 2.17 3.68
N SER A 187 3.00 3.06 4.06
CA SER A 187 2.87 4.43 3.55
C SER A 187 2.72 5.39 4.74
N CYS A 188 1.57 6.05 4.91
CA CYS A 188 1.22 6.84 6.09
C CYS A 188 1.25 5.98 7.35
N GLY A 189 1.88 6.49 8.42
CA GLY A 189 2.15 5.77 9.67
C GLY A 189 3.46 4.97 9.67
N PHE A 190 4.01 4.65 8.49
CA PHE A 190 5.25 3.86 8.35
C PHE A 190 6.44 4.65 7.80
N HIS A 191 6.25 5.41 6.71
CA HIS A 191 7.27 6.27 6.11
C HIS A 191 7.18 7.72 6.59
N TYR A 192 5.98 8.17 6.96
CA TYR A 192 5.71 9.53 7.41
C TYR A 192 4.58 9.57 8.45
N PRO A 193 4.44 10.68 9.21
CA PRO A 193 3.46 10.82 10.30
C PRO A 193 2.02 10.50 9.91
N VAL A 194 1.27 9.87 10.82
CA VAL A 194 -0.18 9.61 10.64
C VAL A 194 -1.05 10.83 10.98
N ASP A 195 -0.49 11.79 11.71
CA ASP A 195 -1.19 12.88 12.38
C ASP A 195 -1.98 13.77 11.44
N GLU A 196 -1.39 14.11 10.29
CA GLU A 196 -2.01 14.94 9.28
C GLU A 196 -3.17 14.21 8.56
N TYR A 197 -3.23 12.88 8.68
CA TYR A 197 -4.22 12.03 8.03
C TYR A 197 -5.37 11.63 8.95
N VAL A 198 -5.23 11.76 10.27
CA VAL A 198 -6.34 11.46 11.21
C VAL A 198 -7.61 12.27 10.87
N PRO A 199 -7.56 13.60 10.64
CA PRO A 199 -8.76 14.35 10.24
C PRO A 199 -9.37 13.87 8.92
N LEU A 200 -8.52 13.41 7.97
CA LEU A 200 -8.99 12.82 6.72
C LEU A 200 -9.75 11.52 7.00
N PHE A 201 -9.18 10.61 7.80
CA PHE A 201 -9.81 9.33 8.16
C PHE A 201 -11.18 9.55 8.81
N ASP A 202 -11.29 10.53 9.70
CA ASP A 202 -12.54 10.86 10.40
C ASP A 202 -13.64 11.28 9.43
N ARG A 203 -13.26 12.04 8.42
CA ARG A 203 -14.15 12.57 7.39
C ARG A 203 -14.56 11.50 6.38
N VAL A 204 -13.64 10.64 5.93
CA VAL A 204 -13.90 9.74 4.79
C VAL A 204 -14.42 8.36 5.22
N ILE A 205 -14.11 7.88 6.43
CA ILE A 205 -14.57 6.56 6.88
C ILE A 205 -16.01 6.63 7.36
N GLU A 206 -16.84 5.76 6.79
CA GLU A 206 -18.22 5.57 7.22
C GLU A 206 -18.32 4.83 8.56
N ALA A 207 -19.46 4.97 9.24
CA ALA A 207 -19.74 4.21 10.47
C ALA A 207 -19.65 2.70 10.19
N GLY A 208 -18.97 1.97 11.08
CA GLY A 208 -18.67 0.54 10.89
C GLY A 208 -17.52 0.24 9.93
N GLY A 209 -16.97 1.24 9.24
CA GLY A 209 -15.79 1.13 8.39
C GLY A 209 -14.49 1.04 9.18
N ALA A 210 -13.37 0.87 8.47
CA ALA A 210 -12.06 0.71 9.09
C ALA A 210 -10.92 1.40 8.34
N VAL A 211 -9.85 1.73 9.06
CA VAL A 211 -8.55 2.14 8.52
C VAL A 211 -7.55 1.03 8.79
N CYS A 212 -6.89 0.52 7.75
CA CYS A 212 -5.79 -0.42 7.87
C CYS A 212 -4.47 0.28 7.53
N LEU A 213 -3.53 0.28 8.46
CA LEU A 213 -2.23 0.93 8.27
C LEU A 213 -1.09 0.18 8.97
N ASP A 214 0.12 0.39 8.47
CA ASP A 214 1.34 -0.03 9.14
C ASP A 214 1.86 1.12 10.02
N LEU A 215 1.91 0.90 11.34
CA LEU A 215 2.39 1.87 12.32
C LEU A 215 3.84 1.56 12.72
N ARG A 216 4.75 2.49 12.49
CA ARG A 216 6.16 2.34 12.87
C ARG A 216 6.33 2.37 14.40
N ASN A 217 6.96 1.34 14.96
CA ASN A 217 7.10 1.15 16.41
C ASN A 217 7.75 2.38 17.08
N ASN A 218 8.92 2.80 16.58
CA ASN A 218 9.64 3.96 17.12
C ASN A 218 8.85 5.27 16.99
N TYR A 219 8.05 5.44 15.94
CA TYR A 219 7.23 6.64 15.78
C TYR A 219 6.16 6.70 16.86
N THR A 220 5.38 5.63 16.99
CA THR A 220 4.29 5.53 17.96
C THR A 220 4.78 5.60 19.41
N ALA A 221 5.96 5.06 19.72
CA ALA A 221 6.55 5.14 21.06
C ALA A 221 6.91 6.58 21.45
N ASN A 222 7.34 7.40 20.48
CA ASN A 222 7.76 8.78 20.72
C ASN A 222 6.63 9.81 20.54
N HIS A 223 5.48 9.41 19.98
CA HIS A 223 4.33 10.29 19.72
C HIS A 223 3.02 9.65 20.23
N PRO A 224 2.86 9.47 21.55
CA PRO A 224 1.68 8.84 22.13
C PRO A 224 0.38 9.59 21.81
N ASP A 225 0.42 10.91 21.66
CA ASP A 225 -0.74 11.74 21.33
C ASP A 225 -1.27 11.44 19.91
N SER A 226 -0.39 11.12 18.97
CA SER A 226 -0.77 10.70 17.61
C SER A 226 -1.57 9.41 17.65
N ALA A 227 -1.10 8.43 18.43
CA ALA A 227 -1.80 7.17 18.62
C ALA A 227 -3.13 7.38 19.35
N ALA A 228 -3.17 8.23 20.39
CA ALA A 228 -4.39 8.55 21.10
C ALA A 228 -5.46 9.16 20.17
N ARG A 229 -5.08 10.13 19.32
CA ARG A 229 -5.99 10.74 18.33
C ARG A 229 -6.51 9.75 17.31
N LEU A 230 -5.64 8.88 16.78
CA LEU A 230 -6.04 7.82 15.86
C LEU A 230 -7.07 6.87 16.50
N LEU A 231 -6.95 6.61 17.81
CA LEU A 231 -7.81 5.70 18.55
C LEU A 231 -9.05 6.36 19.19
N ASP A 232 -9.16 7.68 19.13
CA ASP A 232 -10.28 8.39 19.75
C ASP A 232 -11.63 7.93 19.17
N GLY A 233 -12.47 7.32 20.01
CA GLY A 233 -13.75 6.73 19.60
C GLY A 233 -13.63 5.51 18.67
N ARG A 234 -12.46 4.86 18.59
CA ARG A 234 -12.19 3.72 17.68
C ARG A 234 -11.62 2.52 18.41
N THR A 235 -11.83 1.34 17.81
CA THR A 235 -11.24 0.08 18.31
C THR A 235 -10.11 -0.36 17.39
N MET A 236 -8.93 -0.61 17.96
CA MET A 236 -7.80 -1.14 17.21
C MET A 236 -7.66 -2.65 17.38
N THR A 237 -7.39 -3.34 16.28
CA THR A 237 -6.95 -4.73 16.26
C THR A 237 -5.61 -4.82 15.56
N THR A 238 -4.60 -5.40 16.22
CA THR A 238 -3.33 -5.71 15.57
C THR A 238 -3.51 -6.92 14.67
N VAL A 239 -3.20 -6.77 13.38
CA VAL A 239 -3.26 -7.82 12.36
C VAL A 239 -2.02 -8.71 12.46
N TYR A 240 -0.83 -8.09 12.45
CA TYR A 240 0.46 -8.76 12.71
C TYR A 240 1.49 -7.74 13.18
N GLU A 241 2.61 -8.24 13.71
CA GLU A 241 3.76 -7.43 14.12
C GLU A 241 5.01 -7.77 13.30
N ASP A 242 5.79 -6.74 13.03
CA ASP A 242 7.14 -6.81 12.47
C ASP A 242 8.09 -6.09 13.45
N THR A 243 9.38 -6.30 13.27
CA THR A 243 10.45 -5.69 14.05
C THR A 243 10.35 -4.16 14.05
N LYS A 244 9.93 -3.56 12.93
CA LYS A 244 9.90 -2.09 12.75
C LYS A 244 8.51 -1.49 12.89
N SER A 245 7.45 -2.28 12.77
CA SER A 245 6.09 -1.78 12.68
C SER A 245 5.07 -2.84 13.07
N LYS A 246 3.83 -2.42 13.25
CA LYS A 246 2.68 -3.31 13.38
C LYS A 246 1.62 -2.92 12.36
N ARG A 247 1.03 -3.91 11.71
CA ARG A 247 -0.16 -3.68 10.88
C ARG A 247 -1.37 -3.68 11.79
N VAL A 248 -2.17 -2.62 11.72
CA VAL A 248 -3.35 -2.46 12.57
C VAL A 248 -4.57 -2.17 11.73
N LEU A 249 -5.72 -2.63 12.22
CA LEU A 249 -7.04 -2.26 11.73
C LEU A 249 -7.76 -1.44 12.80
N VAL A 250 -8.04 -0.18 12.51
CA VAL A 250 -8.69 0.78 13.40
C VAL A 250 -10.12 0.98 12.92
N ARG A 251 -11.10 0.58 13.74
CA ARG A 251 -12.52 0.57 13.35
C ARG A 251 -13.25 1.77 13.92
N LYS A 252 -14.04 2.42 13.06
CA LYS A 252 -15.00 3.46 13.47
C LYS A 252 -16.27 2.78 13.96
N SER A 253 -16.69 3.11 15.18
CA SER A 253 -17.98 2.64 15.73
C SER A 253 -19.17 3.15 14.93
#